data_AF-A0A0F2NN93-F1
#
_entry.id   AF-A0A0F2NN93-F1
#
_cell.length_a   1.000
_cell.length_b   1.000
_cell.length_c   1.000
_cell.angle_alpha   90.00
_cell.angle_beta   90.00
_cell.angle_gamma   90.00
#
_symmetry.space_group_name_H-M   'P 1'
#
loop_
_entity.id
_entity.type
_entity.pdbx_description
1 polymer ?
#
loop_
_entity_poly.entity_id
_entity_poly.type
_entity_poly.pdbx_seq_one_letter_code
_entity_poly.pdbx_strand_id
1 'polypeptide(L)'
;MKGFKQEDLKQLILYDDEETRSHFVDLFRKEIDTFSTALYQAYERLEQMTQRVPSNVRSAWVHAYLFNAFNNLLNSLRLSMSGLFLPAGNLMRQYGESIAMALLCCHDKIDVFDRFLNNPDKFPVQKALAIDQKKKRLLEIDHGGWEQFREITSFFDKYSHASALALANSNKFSEPGTLIIGSGFDPDKVGAYRKEINLQISACRALFDTIQKTEHHLTKSNSS
;
A
#
# COMPACT_ATOMS: atom_id res chain seq x y z
N MET A 1 35.56 -6.22 2.71
CA MET A 1 34.48 -7.03 3.32
C MET A 1 35.10 -8.22 4.02
N LYS A 2 34.96 -8.36 5.34
CA LYS A 2 35.08 -9.70 5.96
C LYS A 2 33.96 -10.56 5.35
N GLY A 3 34.31 -11.72 4.81
CA GLY A 3 33.33 -12.55 4.10
C GLY A 3 32.24 -13.07 5.03
N PHE A 4 30.99 -13.07 4.53
CA PHE A 4 29.87 -13.74 5.20
C PHE A 4 30.16 -15.24 5.34
N LYS A 5 29.86 -15.80 6.50
CA LYS A 5 29.77 -17.25 6.69
C LYS A 5 28.34 -17.71 6.44
N GLN A 6 28.17 -18.99 6.15
CA GLN A 6 26.84 -19.59 5.96
C GLN A 6 25.93 -19.37 7.19
N GLU A 7 26.51 -19.40 8.39
CA GLU A 7 25.75 -19.18 9.62
C GLU A 7 25.18 -17.77 9.71
N ASP A 8 25.94 -16.76 9.27
CA ASP A 8 25.46 -15.37 9.22
C ASP A 8 24.24 -15.23 8.30
N LEU A 9 24.21 -15.97 7.17
CA LEU A 9 23.05 -15.99 6.27
C LEU A 9 21.84 -16.71 6.89
N LYS A 10 22.06 -17.82 7.60
CA LYS A 10 20.97 -18.50 8.32
C LYS A 10 20.37 -17.60 9.39
N GLN A 11 21.20 -16.83 10.08
CA GLN A 11 20.74 -15.88 11.08
C GLN A 11 19.81 -14.84 10.46
N LEU A 12 20.20 -14.24 9.33
CA LEU A 12 19.37 -13.28 8.58
C LEU A 12 18.06 -13.86 8.03
N ILE A 13 18.00 -15.16 7.76
CA ILE A 13 16.80 -15.82 7.22
C ILE A 13 15.81 -16.17 8.34
N LEU A 14 16.31 -16.61 9.50
CA LEU A 14 15.49 -17.24 10.54
C LEU A 14 15.12 -16.30 11.68
N TYR A 15 15.94 -15.28 11.94
CA TYR A 15 15.77 -14.43 13.11
C TYR A 15 15.45 -12.99 12.73
N ASP A 16 14.75 -12.36 13.66
CA ASP A 16 14.30 -10.99 13.57
C ASP A 16 15.37 -10.03 14.10
N ASP A 17 15.51 -8.88 13.47
CA ASP A 17 16.49 -7.86 13.85
C ASP A 17 15.84 -6.86 14.81
N GLU A 18 15.83 -7.25 16.09
CA GLU A 18 15.21 -6.46 17.16
C GLU A 18 15.88 -5.09 17.34
N GLU A 19 17.19 -5.00 17.10
CA GLU A 19 17.96 -3.76 17.23
C GLU A 19 17.59 -2.77 16.12
N THR A 20 17.54 -3.20 14.85
CA THR A 20 17.07 -2.34 13.77
C THR A 20 15.64 -1.86 14.05
N ARG A 21 14.76 -2.76 14.50
CA ARG A 21 13.38 -2.38 14.81
C ARG A 21 13.28 -1.38 15.95
N SER A 22 14.05 -1.54 17.02
CA SER A 22 13.99 -0.61 18.16
C SER A 22 14.36 0.82 17.72
N HIS A 23 15.37 0.98 16.86
CA HIS A 23 15.72 2.28 16.28
C HIS A 23 14.55 2.95 15.55
N PHE A 24 13.81 2.19 14.72
CA PHE A 24 12.64 2.72 14.03
C PHE A 24 11.49 3.05 14.99
N VAL A 25 11.21 2.17 15.95
CA VAL A 25 10.13 2.37 16.93
C VAL A 25 10.38 3.60 17.79
N ASP A 26 11.60 3.78 18.28
CA ASP A 26 11.94 4.93 19.11
C ASP A 26 11.88 6.24 18.34
N LEU A 27 12.31 6.22 17.08
CA LEU A 27 12.31 7.41 16.23
C LEU A 27 10.92 7.81 15.72
N PHE A 28 10.05 6.85 15.44
CA PHE A 28 8.77 7.04 14.75
C PHE A 28 7.54 6.68 15.59
N ARG A 29 7.68 6.60 16.92
CA ARG A 29 6.58 6.22 17.84
C ARG A 29 5.27 6.96 17.57
N LYS A 30 5.35 8.29 17.39
CA LYS A 30 4.16 9.13 17.15
C LYS A 30 3.51 8.83 15.80
N GLU A 31 4.32 8.62 14.77
CA GLU A 31 3.86 8.25 13.44
C GLU A 31 3.22 6.85 13.44
N ILE A 32 3.78 5.90 14.21
CA ILE A 32 3.20 4.56 14.39
C ILE A 32 1.83 4.64 15.07
N ASP A 33 1.68 5.46 16.13
CA ASP A 33 0.40 5.67 16.80
C ASP A 33 -0.62 6.28 15.83
N THR A 34 -0.20 7.31 15.09
CA THR A 34 -1.04 7.99 14.08
C THR A 34 -1.48 7.03 12.98
N PHE A 35 -0.56 6.22 12.46
CA PHE A 35 -0.86 5.20 11.47
C PHE A 35 -1.85 4.18 12.01
N SER A 36 -1.63 3.69 13.22
CA SER A 36 -2.48 2.67 13.85
C SER A 36 -3.90 3.16 14.04
N THR A 37 -4.08 4.40 14.52
CA THR A 37 -5.41 5.03 14.61
C THR A 37 -6.08 5.16 13.24
N ALA A 38 -5.36 5.69 12.24
CA ALA A 38 -5.93 5.90 10.90
C ALA A 38 -6.28 4.57 10.20
N LEU A 39 -5.44 3.55 10.34
CA LEU A 39 -5.68 2.23 9.77
C LEU A 39 -6.86 1.53 10.45
N TYR A 40 -6.98 1.65 11.77
CA TYR A 40 -8.13 1.12 12.52
C TYR A 40 -9.44 1.77 12.08
N GLN A 41 -9.47 3.10 11.87
CA GLN A 41 -10.65 3.79 11.34
C GLN A 41 -11.05 3.26 9.96
N ALA A 42 -10.08 2.99 9.08
CA ALA A 42 -10.33 2.38 7.78
C ALA A 42 -10.89 0.95 7.92
N TYR A 43 -10.39 0.17 8.88
CA TYR A 43 -10.90 -1.17 9.18
C TYR A 43 -12.34 -1.15 9.68
N GLU A 44 -12.66 -0.31 10.67
CA GLU A 44 -14.04 -0.16 11.17
C GLU A 44 -14.99 0.25 10.05
N ARG A 45 -14.52 1.12 9.15
CA ARG A 45 -15.32 1.55 8.00
C ARG A 45 -15.55 0.41 7.01
N LEU A 46 -14.56 -0.46 6.79
CA LEU A 46 -14.66 -1.66 5.96
C LEU A 46 -15.68 -2.65 6.54
N GLU A 47 -15.61 -2.90 7.85
CA GLU A 47 -16.57 -3.76 8.57
C GLU A 47 -17.99 -3.21 8.50
N GLN A 48 -18.18 -1.90 8.61
CA GLN A 48 -19.50 -1.29 8.45
C GLN A 48 -20.03 -1.41 7.01
N MET A 49 -19.15 -1.34 6.01
CA MET A 49 -19.54 -1.46 4.60
C MET A 49 -20.14 -2.83 4.31
N THR A 50 -19.54 -3.92 4.80
CA THR A 50 -20.01 -5.29 4.53
C THR A 50 -21.45 -5.53 5.01
N GLN A 51 -21.89 -4.80 6.03
CA GLN A 51 -23.25 -4.86 6.57
C GLN A 51 -24.26 -4.06 5.74
N ARG A 52 -23.81 -3.11 4.91
CA ARG A 52 -24.66 -2.15 4.17
C ARG A 52 -24.73 -2.43 2.68
N VAL A 53 -23.68 -3.02 2.10
CA VAL A 53 -23.64 -3.33 0.67
C VAL A 53 -24.41 -4.61 0.36
N PRO A 54 -24.97 -4.75 -0.85
CA PRO A 54 -25.67 -5.95 -1.26
C PRO A 54 -24.74 -7.17 -1.27
N SER A 55 -25.22 -8.31 -0.81
CA SER A 55 -24.48 -9.58 -0.89
C SER A 55 -24.56 -10.15 -2.31
N ASN A 56 -23.62 -9.74 -3.16
CA ASN A 56 -23.46 -10.24 -4.52
C ASN A 56 -21.97 -10.37 -4.91
N VAL A 57 -21.70 -10.99 -6.05
CA VAL A 57 -20.33 -11.29 -6.50
C VAL A 57 -19.49 -10.02 -6.70
N ARG A 58 -20.10 -8.92 -7.18
CA ARG A 58 -19.40 -7.65 -7.37
C ARG A 58 -18.97 -7.04 -6.03
N SER A 59 -19.89 -6.96 -5.07
CA SER A 59 -19.59 -6.48 -3.72
C SER A 59 -18.51 -7.33 -3.04
N ALA A 60 -18.55 -8.66 -3.21
CA ALA A 60 -17.55 -9.56 -2.64
C ALA A 60 -16.14 -9.29 -3.18
N TRP A 61 -15.99 -9.08 -4.49
CA TRP A 61 -14.70 -8.73 -5.10
C TRP A 61 -14.20 -7.35 -4.69
N VAL A 62 -15.09 -6.34 -4.67
CA VAL A 62 -14.73 -4.99 -4.19
C VAL A 62 -14.24 -5.05 -2.74
N HIS A 63 -14.93 -5.80 -1.88
CA HIS A 63 -14.50 -6.03 -0.51
C HIS A 63 -13.14 -6.72 -0.43
N ALA A 64 -12.90 -7.76 -1.23
CA ALA A 64 -11.62 -8.46 -1.27
C ALA A 64 -10.45 -7.53 -1.67
N TYR A 65 -10.65 -6.64 -2.64
CA TYR A 65 -9.64 -5.64 -3.01
C TYR A 65 -9.39 -4.63 -1.90
N LEU A 66 -10.45 -4.13 -1.23
CA LEU A 66 -10.29 -3.19 -0.12
C LEU A 66 -9.59 -3.84 1.09
N PHE A 67 -9.91 -5.09 1.39
CA PHE A 67 -9.23 -5.86 2.44
C PHE A 67 -7.76 -6.13 2.08
N ASN A 68 -7.47 -6.45 0.81
CA ASN A 68 -6.08 -6.59 0.34
C ASN A 68 -5.30 -5.29 0.47
N ALA A 69 -5.92 -4.15 0.15
CA ALA A 69 -5.34 -2.82 0.36
C ALA A 69 -5.02 -2.57 1.86
N PHE A 70 -5.97 -2.84 2.75
CA PHE A 70 -5.77 -2.78 4.20
C PHE A 70 -4.58 -3.64 4.66
N ASN A 71 -4.55 -4.91 4.24
CA ASN A 71 -3.50 -5.85 4.65
C ASN A 71 -2.12 -5.44 4.10
N ASN A 72 -2.06 -4.92 2.88
CA ASN A 72 -0.82 -4.41 2.29
C ASN A 72 -0.29 -3.19 3.04
N LEU A 73 -1.16 -2.27 3.50
CA LEU A 73 -0.73 -1.14 4.34
C LEU A 73 -0.12 -1.60 5.66
N LEU A 74 -0.81 -2.49 6.39
CA LEU A 74 -0.33 -3.03 7.66
C LEU A 74 1.04 -3.68 7.50
N ASN A 75 1.18 -4.57 6.51
CA ASN A 75 2.43 -5.28 6.28
C ASN A 75 3.53 -4.37 5.72
N SER A 76 3.18 -3.34 4.94
CA SER A 76 4.15 -2.35 4.47
C SER A 76 4.78 -1.58 5.64
N LEU A 77 3.98 -1.07 6.58
CA LEU A 77 4.55 -0.41 7.76
C LEU A 77 5.38 -1.38 8.60
N ARG A 78 4.88 -2.61 8.83
CA ARG A 78 5.62 -3.64 9.57
C ARG A 78 7.01 -3.88 8.96
N LEU A 79 7.09 -4.07 7.64
CA LEU A 79 8.36 -4.24 6.93
C LEU A 79 9.26 -3.00 7.00
N SER A 80 8.68 -1.80 6.92
CA SER A 80 9.40 -0.55 7.08
C SER A 80 10.05 -0.45 8.46
N MET A 81 9.32 -0.84 9.52
CA MET A 81 9.84 -0.88 10.89
C MET A 81 10.92 -1.95 11.09
N SER A 82 10.96 -2.98 10.24
CA SER A 82 12.05 -3.97 10.19
C SER A 82 13.23 -3.53 9.31
N GLY A 83 13.26 -2.28 8.81
CA GLY A 83 14.31 -1.80 7.91
C GLY A 83 14.26 -2.37 6.50
N LEU A 84 13.14 -2.99 6.10
CA LEU A 84 12.92 -3.63 4.81
C LEU A 84 12.06 -2.73 3.89
N PHE A 85 12.55 -1.53 3.59
CA PHE A 85 11.82 -0.51 2.83
C PHE A 85 11.53 -0.90 1.38
N LEU A 86 12.43 -1.67 0.74
CA LEU A 86 12.20 -2.13 -0.63
C LEU A 86 10.96 -3.03 -0.78
N PRO A 87 10.84 -4.15 -0.02
CA PRO A 87 9.62 -4.94 -0.05
C PRO A 87 8.41 -4.20 0.55
N ALA A 88 8.60 -3.31 1.53
CA ALA A 88 7.52 -2.45 2.02
C ALA A 88 6.91 -1.58 0.91
N GLY A 89 7.75 -0.95 0.09
CA GLY A 89 7.32 -0.15 -1.06
C GLY A 89 6.61 -0.97 -2.14
N ASN A 90 7.03 -2.22 -2.37
CA ASN A 90 6.33 -3.12 -3.28
C ASN A 90 4.91 -3.46 -2.81
N LEU A 91 4.69 -3.64 -1.50
CA LEU A 91 3.33 -3.81 -0.97
C LEU A 91 2.48 -2.54 -1.16
N MET A 92 3.08 -1.35 -1.07
CA MET A 92 2.36 -0.10 -1.33
C MET A 92 1.95 0.06 -2.80
N ARG A 93 2.69 -0.50 -3.74
CA ARG A 93 2.23 -0.61 -5.13
C ARG A 93 0.99 -1.50 -5.22
N GLN A 94 1.02 -2.68 -4.62
CA GLN A 94 -0.14 -3.59 -4.62
C GLN A 94 -1.35 -2.98 -3.91
N TYR A 95 -1.13 -2.18 -2.86
CA TYR A 95 -2.16 -1.34 -2.25
C TYR A 95 -2.81 -0.43 -3.30
N GLY A 96 -2.02 0.32 -4.07
CA GLY A 96 -2.52 1.21 -5.12
C GLY A 96 -3.34 0.49 -6.19
N GLU A 97 -2.83 -0.66 -6.67
CA GLU A 97 -3.52 -1.51 -7.63
C GLU A 97 -4.86 -2.02 -7.07
N SER A 98 -4.89 -2.39 -5.78
CA SER A 98 -6.09 -2.85 -5.09
C SER A 98 -7.15 -1.74 -4.94
N ILE A 99 -6.73 -0.54 -4.56
CA ILE A 99 -7.62 0.64 -4.50
C ILE A 99 -8.22 0.94 -5.88
N ALA A 100 -7.40 0.92 -6.92
CA ALA A 100 -7.87 1.17 -8.28
C ALA A 100 -8.86 0.10 -8.75
N MET A 101 -8.60 -1.17 -8.47
CA MET A 101 -9.54 -2.26 -8.79
C MET A 101 -10.85 -2.14 -8.02
N ALA A 102 -10.80 -1.83 -6.72
CA ALA A 102 -12.01 -1.62 -5.91
C ALA A 102 -12.88 -0.50 -6.49
N LEU A 103 -12.28 0.63 -6.86
CA LEU A 103 -12.98 1.76 -7.48
C LEU A 103 -13.55 1.39 -8.86
N LEU A 104 -12.78 0.75 -9.72
CA LEU A 104 -13.25 0.42 -11.07
C LEU A 104 -14.32 -0.67 -11.08
N CYS A 105 -14.27 -1.60 -10.13
CA CYS A 105 -15.24 -2.69 -10.03
C CYS A 105 -16.54 -2.29 -9.33
N CYS A 106 -16.57 -1.19 -8.56
CA CYS A 106 -17.76 -0.82 -7.77
C CYS A 106 -18.89 -0.17 -8.58
N HIS A 107 -18.62 0.27 -9.81
CA HIS A 107 -19.60 0.95 -10.66
C HIS A 107 -20.03 0.07 -11.85
N ASP A 108 -21.33 -0.12 -12.03
CA ASP A 108 -21.96 -0.88 -13.11
C ASP A 108 -21.66 -0.38 -14.53
N LYS A 109 -21.53 0.94 -14.73
CA LYS A 109 -21.20 1.58 -16.03
C LYS A 109 -19.72 1.48 -16.41
N ILE A 110 -18.90 0.87 -15.56
CA ILE A 110 -17.47 0.61 -15.83
C ILE A 110 -17.32 -0.90 -16.08
N ASP A 111 -16.95 -1.25 -17.31
CA ASP A 111 -16.83 -2.64 -17.80
C ASP A 111 -15.65 -3.43 -17.20
N VAL A 112 -14.91 -2.84 -16.27
CA VAL A 112 -13.70 -3.43 -15.68
C VAL A 112 -14.04 -4.69 -14.90
N PHE A 113 -15.14 -4.67 -14.12
CA PHE A 113 -15.55 -5.84 -13.35
C PHE A 113 -15.87 -7.04 -14.27
N ASP A 114 -16.66 -6.81 -15.32
CA ASP A 114 -17.08 -7.90 -16.22
C ASP A 114 -15.87 -8.45 -17.00
N ARG A 115 -14.97 -7.57 -17.44
CA ARG A 115 -13.72 -7.97 -18.10
C ARG A 115 -12.79 -8.76 -17.17
N PHE A 116 -12.70 -8.34 -15.91
CA PHE A 116 -11.94 -9.06 -14.89
C PHE A 116 -12.54 -10.44 -14.65
N LEU A 117 -13.85 -10.54 -14.41
CA LEU A 117 -14.52 -11.80 -14.10
C LEU A 117 -14.43 -12.82 -15.26
N ASN A 118 -14.44 -12.35 -16.50
CA ASN A 118 -14.29 -13.20 -17.68
C ASN A 118 -12.89 -13.81 -17.81
N ASN A 119 -11.84 -13.16 -17.29
CA ASN A 119 -10.47 -13.67 -17.37
C ASN A 119 -9.56 -13.13 -16.25
N PRO A 120 -9.76 -13.58 -14.99
CA PRO A 120 -9.05 -13.02 -13.84
C PRO A 120 -7.53 -13.14 -13.96
N ASP A 121 -7.04 -14.30 -14.45
CA ASP A 121 -5.61 -14.60 -14.52
C ASP A 121 -4.85 -13.76 -15.55
N LYS A 122 -5.54 -13.24 -16.58
CA LYS A 122 -4.94 -12.44 -17.65
C LYS A 122 -5.32 -10.96 -17.57
N PHE A 123 -6.16 -10.57 -16.61
CA PHE A 123 -6.57 -9.18 -16.48
C PHE A 123 -5.37 -8.33 -16.01
N PRO A 124 -4.99 -7.26 -16.74
CA PRO A 124 -3.81 -6.49 -16.41
C PRO A 124 -4.11 -5.49 -15.26
N VAL A 125 -4.17 -6.01 -14.03
CA VAL A 125 -4.46 -5.24 -12.80
C VAL A 125 -3.52 -4.03 -12.64
N GLN A 126 -2.25 -4.16 -13.02
CA GLN A 126 -1.27 -3.06 -12.99
C GLN A 126 -1.67 -1.87 -13.89
N LYS A 127 -2.53 -2.08 -14.89
CA LYS A 127 -3.07 -1.00 -15.73
C LYS A 127 -4.29 -0.30 -15.11
N ALA A 128 -4.84 -0.81 -14.02
CA ALA A 128 -5.98 -0.22 -13.33
C ALA A 128 -5.68 1.19 -12.79
N LEU A 129 -4.41 1.49 -12.51
CA LEU A 129 -3.95 2.81 -12.07
C LEU A 129 -4.20 3.91 -13.13
N ALA A 130 -4.34 3.55 -14.40
CA ALA A 130 -4.63 4.48 -15.49
C ALA A 130 -6.13 4.81 -15.59
N ILE A 131 -6.68 5.45 -14.55
CA ILE A 131 -8.07 5.91 -14.54
C ILE A 131 -8.20 7.20 -15.38
N ASP A 132 -8.91 7.10 -16.50
CA ASP A 132 -9.18 8.23 -17.40
C ASP A 132 -10.23 9.21 -16.85
N GLN A 133 -10.38 10.37 -17.49
CA GLN A 133 -11.28 11.43 -17.05
C GLN A 133 -12.76 11.00 -17.04
N LYS A 134 -13.17 10.11 -17.94
CA LYS A 134 -14.55 9.61 -17.99
C LYS A 134 -14.84 8.77 -16.75
N LYS A 135 -13.94 7.86 -16.38
CA LYS A 135 -14.06 7.04 -15.18
C LYS A 135 -14.03 7.87 -13.90
N LYS A 136 -13.16 8.89 -13.82
CA LYS A 136 -13.15 9.80 -12.65
C LYS A 136 -14.48 10.51 -12.43
N ARG A 137 -15.14 10.95 -13.52
CA ARG A 137 -16.47 11.56 -13.46
C ARG A 137 -17.53 10.58 -12.98
N LEU A 138 -17.52 9.35 -13.52
CA LEU A 138 -18.45 8.30 -13.08
C LEU A 138 -18.25 7.95 -11.60
N LEU A 139 -17.00 7.89 -11.15
CA LEU A 139 -16.66 7.56 -9.78
C LEU A 139 -16.80 8.74 -8.81
N GLU A 140 -17.17 9.93 -9.29
CA GLU A 140 -17.28 11.15 -8.47
C GLU A 140 -16.03 11.38 -7.59
N ILE A 141 -14.85 11.17 -8.18
CA ILE A 141 -13.58 11.34 -7.46
C ILE A 141 -13.23 12.82 -7.43
N ASP A 142 -13.07 13.37 -6.23
CA ASP A 142 -12.58 14.73 -6.03
C ASP A 142 -11.14 14.91 -6.55
N HIS A 143 -10.84 16.10 -7.07
CA HIS A 143 -9.53 16.38 -7.67
C HIS A 143 -8.40 16.25 -6.65
N GLY A 144 -8.57 16.78 -5.44
CA GLY A 144 -7.55 16.74 -4.39
C GLY A 144 -7.26 15.32 -3.90
N GLY A 145 -8.32 14.55 -3.63
CA GLY A 145 -8.18 13.14 -3.23
C GLY A 145 -7.49 12.28 -4.30
N TRP A 146 -7.80 12.51 -5.58
CA TRP A 146 -7.14 11.81 -6.68
C TRP A 146 -5.65 12.17 -6.82
N GLU A 147 -5.29 13.44 -6.64
CA GLU A 147 -3.90 13.87 -6.71
C GLU A 147 -3.06 13.26 -5.60
N GLN A 148 -3.58 13.21 -4.38
CA GLN A 148 -2.93 12.53 -3.27
C GLN A 148 -2.73 11.04 -3.56
N PHE A 149 -3.75 10.35 -4.09
CA PHE A 149 -3.63 8.96 -4.50
C PHE A 149 -2.56 8.75 -5.58
N ARG A 150 -2.49 9.65 -6.57
CA ARG A 150 -1.44 9.59 -7.60
C ARG A 150 -0.05 9.84 -7.03
N GLU A 151 0.09 10.76 -6.08
CA GLU A 151 1.37 11.01 -5.43
C GLU A 151 1.87 9.75 -4.72
N ILE A 152 1.02 9.11 -3.92
CA ILE A 152 1.33 7.86 -3.21
C ILE A 152 1.75 6.78 -4.22
N THR A 153 0.91 6.50 -5.21
CA THR A 153 1.15 5.40 -6.16
C THR A 153 2.36 5.67 -7.06
N SER A 154 2.58 6.91 -7.51
CA SER A 154 3.75 7.28 -8.31
C SER A 154 5.05 7.24 -7.50
N PHE A 155 5.01 7.55 -6.21
CA PHE A 155 6.17 7.41 -5.35
C PHE A 155 6.57 5.94 -5.21
N PHE A 156 5.62 5.06 -4.89
CA PHE A 156 5.90 3.64 -4.64
C PHE A 156 6.16 2.81 -5.91
N ASP A 157 5.71 3.26 -7.08
CA ASP A 157 6.06 2.66 -8.38
C ASP A 157 7.59 2.56 -8.59
N LYS A 158 8.34 3.50 -7.99
CA LYS A 158 9.81 3.54 -8.07
C LYS A 158 10.51 2.37 -7.37
N TYR A 159 9.84 1.68 -6.44
CA TYR A 159 10.38 0.53 -5.71
C TYR A 159 10.28 -0.78 -6.51
N SER A 160 9.39 -0.83 -7.50
CA SER A 160 9.19 -2.04 -8.33
C SER A 160 10.14 -2.15 -9.50
N HIS A 161 11.02 -1.16 -9.66
CA HIS A 161 12.12 -1.17 -10.61
C HIS A 161 13.44 -1.10 -9.83
N ALA A 162 14.52 -1.60 -10.43
CA ALA A 162 15.89 -1.42 -9.92
C ALA A 162 16.35 0.04 -10.10
N SER A 163 15.57 0.98 -9.56
CA SER A 163 15.79 2.42 -9.63
C SER A 163 16.91 2.84 -8.69
N ALA A 164 17.43 4.06 -8.86
CA ALA A 164 18.40 4.63 -7.92
C ALA A 164 17.86 4.66 -6.47
N LEU A 165 16.55 4.85 -6.29
CA LEU A 165 15.90 4.79 -4.97
C LEU A 165 15.92 3.37 -4.40
N ALA A 166 15.61 2.36 -5.21
CA ALA A 166 15.67 0.97 -4.79
C ALA A 166 17.10 0.55 -4.40
N LEU A 167 18.10 0.94 -5.19
CA LEU A 167 19.52 0.67 -4.90
C LEU A 167 20.01 1.43 -3.67
N ALA A 168 19.57 2.68 -3.48
CA ALA A 168 19.91 3.47 -2.31
C ALA A 168 19.45 2.80 -1.00
N ASN A 169 18.37 2.02 -1.00
CA ASN A 169 17.92 1.30 0.19
C ASN A 169 18.96 0.26 0.67
N SER A 170 19.73 -0.34 -0.23
CA SER A 170 20.77 -1.32 0.11
C SER A 170 22.16 -0.71 0.43
N ASN A 171 22.32 0.62 0.40
CA ASN A 171 23.62 1.30 0.63
C ASN A 171 23.58 2.14 1.91
N LYS A 172 24.59 2.07 2.79
CA LYS A 172 24.70 3.03 3.90
C LYS A 172 25.23 4.37 3.40
N PHE A 173 24.57 5.45 3.80
CA PHE A 173 24.96 6.83 3.53
C PHE A 173 25.87 7.37 4.63
N SER A 174 25.61 6.96 5.89
CA SER A 174 26.48 7.24 7.03
C SER A 174 27.86 6.57 6.95
N GLU A 175 27.97 5.50 6.17
CA GLU A 175 29.22 4.79 5.90
C GLU A 175 29.34 4.43 4.41
N PRO A 176 29.82 5.36 3.57
CA PRO A 176 29.93 5.14 2.13
C PRO A 176 30.76 3.90 1.78
N GLY A 177 30.24 3.08 0.86
CA GLY A 177 30.87 1.82 0.45
C GLY A 177 30.41 0.59 1.26
N THR A 178 29.59 0.80 2.30
CA THR A 178 28.96 -0.29 3.05
C THR A 178 27.56 -0.60 2.49
N LEU A 179 27.27 -1.89 2.31
CA LEU A 179 25.97 -2.39 1.89
C LEU A 179 25.17 -2.94 3.09
N ILE A 180 23.86 -2.75 3.06
CA ILE A 180 22.91 -3.38 3.96
C ILE A 180 22.45 -4.70 3.33
N ILE A 181 22.54 -5.80 4.07
CA ILE A 181 22.04 -7.11 3.67
C ILE A 181 20.94 -7.51 4.66
N GLY A 182 19.73 -7.72 4.16
CA GLY A 182 18.56 -7.96 5.01
C GLY A 182 17.99 -6.65 5.56
N SER A 183 17.68 -6.64 6.85
CA SER A 183 17.24 -5.46 7.61
C SER A 183 18.37 -4.45 7.80
N GLY A 184 18.03 -3.18 7.89
CA GLY A 184 18.99 -2.17 8.33
C GLY A 184 18.39 -0.82 8.62
N PHE A 185 19.03 -0.13 9.56
CA PHE A 185 18.79 1.27 9.87
C PHE A 185 20.00 2.11 9.48
N ASP A 186 19.74 3.29 8.94
CA ASP A 186 20.77 4.27 8.60
C ASP A 186 20.33 5.68 9.06
N PRO A 187 21.03 6.31 10.01
CA PRO A 187 20.63 7.61 10.55
C PRO A 187 20.59 8.71 9.48
N ASP A 188 21.40 8.61 8.43
CA ASP A 188 21.45 9.60 7.35
C ASP A 188 20.26 9.50 6.38
N LYS A 189 19.42 8.46 6.53
CA LYS A 189 18.20 8.24 5.74
C LYS A 189 16.91 8.58 6.48
N VAL A 190 16.98 9.08 7.71
CA VAL A 190 15.80 9.40 8.53
C VAL A 190 14.78 10.27 7.81
N GLY A 191 15.24 11.25 7.02
CA GLY A 191 14.35 12.10 6.21
C GLY A 191 13.57 11.31 5.15
N ALA A 192 14.20 10.32 4.50
CA ALA A 192 13.56 9.44 3.55
C ALA A 192 12.56 8.51 4.24
N TYR A 193 12.96 7.87 5.34
CA TYR A 193 12.08 7.00 6.14
C TYR A 193 10.82 7.74 6.60
N ARG A 194 10.98 8.96 7.12
CA ARG A 194 9.85 9.80 7.55
C ARG A 194 8.88 10.09 6.41
N LYS A 195 9.41 10.38 5.22
CA LYS A 195 8.58 10.62 4.03
C LYS A 195 7.74 9.39 3.70
N GLU A 196 8.33 8.20 3.71
CA GLU A 196 7.61 6.96 3.41
C GLU A 196 6.50 6.65 4.43
N ILE A 197 6.80 6.80 5.72
CA ILE A 197 5.83 6.57 6.80
C ILE A 197 4.67 7.58 6.70
N ASN A 198 4.95 8.85 6.39
CA ASN A 198 3.90 9.84 6.18
C ASN A 198 3.01 9.55 4.95
N LEU A 199 3.59 8.97 3.89
CA LEU A 199 2.83 8.50 2.73
C LEU A 199 1.96 7.29 3.10
N GLN A 200 2.45 6.37 3.94
CA GLN A 200 1.66 5.24 4.47
C GLN A 200 0.48 5.73 5.34
N ILE A 201 0.69 6.72 6.21
CA ILE A 201 -0.39 7.36 6.99
C ILE A 201 -1.43 8.01 6.06
N SER A 202 -0.97 8.73 5.03
CA SER A 202 -1.85 9.34 4.04
C SER A 202 -2.67 8.29 3.28
N ALA A 203 -2.07 7.14 2.99
CA ALA A 203 -2.74 6.02 2.34
C ALA A 203 -3.82 5.36 3.23
N CYS A 204 -3.67 5.35 4.56
CA CYS A 204 -4.74 4.90 5.46
C CYS A 204 -6.00 5.78 5.32
N ARG A 205 -5.82 7.10 5.22
CA ARG A 205 -6.93 8.05 5.01
C ARG A 205 -7.56 7.86 3.63
N ALA A 206 -6.74 7.74 2.59
CA ALA A 206 -7.22 7.46 1.24
C ALA A 206 -7.99 6.13 1.14
N LEU A 207 -7.60 5.11 1.92
CA LEU A 207 -8.34 3.85 2.01
C LEU A 207 -9.72 4.07 2.62
N PHE A 208 -9.82 4.79 3.75
CA PHE A 208 -11.10 5.13 4.37
C PHE A 208 -12.06 5.82 3.40
N ASP A 209 -11.58 6.84 2.68
CA ASP A 209 -12.36 7.58 1.68
C ASP A 209 -12.78 6.68 0.51
N THR A 210 -11.89 5.77 0.08
CA THR A 210 -12.19 4.80 -0.98
C THR A 210 -13.28 3.83 -0.55
N ILE A 211 -13.26 3.35 0.70
CA ILE A 211 -14.32 2.48 1.24
C ILE A 211 -15.66 3.21 1.22
N GLN A 212 -15.69 4.48 1.65
CA GLN A 212 -16.91 5.30 1.57
C GLN A 212 -17.43 5.44 0.15
N LYS A 213 -16.53 5.70 -0.80
CA LYS A 213 -16.91 5.90 -2.20
C LYS A 213 -17.41 4.62 -2.86
N THR A 214 -16.77 3.50 -2.60
CA THR A 214 -17.18 2.20 -3.14
C THR A 214 -18.52 1.75 -2.57
N GLU A 215 -18.77 1.93 -1.26
CA GLU A 215 -20.09 1.69 -0.66
C GLU A 215 -21.20 2.49 -1.36
N HIS A 216 -20.95 3.77 -1.60
CA HIS A 216 -21.90 4.66 -2.24
C HIS A 216 -22.34 4.15 -3.61
N HIS A 217 -21.39 3.70 -4.44
CA HIS A 217 -21.68 3.20 -5.78
C HIS A 217 -22.34 1.81 -5.75
N LEU A 218 -21.91 0.93 -4.84
CA LEU A 218 -22.50 -0.40 -4.68
C LEU A 218 -23.94 -0.37 -4.16
N THR A 219 -24.30 0.62 -3.33
CA THR A 219 -25.66 0.77 -2.80
C THR A 219 -26.60 1.45 -3.81
N LYS A 220 -26.12 2.46 -4.55
CA LYS A 220 -26.92 3.14 -5.60
C LYS A 220 -27.25 2.26 -6.80
N SER A 221 -26.33 1.39 -7.22
CA SER A 221 -26.52 0.53 -8.40
C SER A 221 -27.67 -0.47 -8.27
N ASN A 222 -28.22 -0.65 -7.06
CA ASN A 222 -29.37 -1.52 -6.78
C ASN A 222 -30.73 -0.77 -6.78
N SER A 223 -30.75 0.54 -7.00
CA SER A 223 -31.96 1.37 -6.96
C SER A 223 -32.56 1.69 -8.34
N SER A 224 -32.09 1.01 -9.38
CA SER A 224 -32.46 1.18 -10.80
C SER A 224 -32.64 -0.16 -11.47
#